data_AF-A0A1Q4FEE3-F1
#
_entry.id   AF-A0A1Q4FEE3-F1
#
_cell.length_a   1.000
_cell.length_b   1.000
_cell.length_c   1.000
_cell.angle_alpha   90.00
_cell.angle_beta   90.00
_cell.angle_gamma   90.00
#
_symmetry.space_group_name_H-M   'P 1'
#
loop_
_entity.id
_entity.type
_entity.pdbx_description
1 polymer ?
#
loop_
_entity_poly.entity_id
_entity_poly.type
_entity_poly.pdbx_seq_one_letter_code
_entity_poly.pdbx_strand_id
1 'polypeptide(L)'
;MWRQLGDDRYILQCTYCATYHIRLGNISLIFKPVAYKLFRKTVSDMFISENMEEQVPFIVPSFTEGAALMLAPQQLHDLQRLLEEADTEMQTIHLLSLF
;
A
#
# COMPACT_ATOMS: atom_id res chain seq x y z
N MET A 1 -20.63 -0.81 -7.52
CA MET A 1 -20.85 -2.23 -7.86
C MET A 1 -19.49 -2.77 -8.25
N TRP A 2 -18.94 -3.73 -7.50
CA TRP A 2 -17.55 -4.16 -7.70
C TRP A 2 -17.52 -5.59 -8.22
N ARG A 3 -16.86 -5.79 -9.35
CA ARG A 3 -16.60 -7.10 -9.94
C ARG A 3 -15.11 -7.39 -9.72
N GLN A 4 -14.81 -8.38 -8.89
CA GLN A 4 -13.46 -8.83 -8.61
C GLN A 4 -12.92 -9.58 -9.84
N LEU A 5 -11.86 -9.08 -10.43
CA LEU A 5 -11.07 -9.75 -11.45
C LEU A 5 -9.70 -10.04 -10.84
N GLY A 6 -9.49 -11.30 -10.47
CA GLY A 6 -8.21 -12.00 -10.64
C GLY A 6 -6.96 -11.58 -9.88
N ASP A 7 -6.88 -10.45 -9.18
CA ASP A 7 -5.67 -10.07 -8.47
C ASP A 7 -5.90 -9.86 -6.97
N ASP A 8 -5.26 -10.70 -6.16
CA ASP A 8 -5.18 -10.57 -4.69
C ASP A 8 -4.31 -9.37 -4.26
N ARG A 9 -3.95 -8.48 -5.20
CA ARG A 9 -3.06 -7.33 -5.00
C ARG A 9 -3.62 -6.12 -5.72
N TYR A 10 -4.09 -5.12 -4.97
CA TYR A 10 -4.61 -3.88 -5.55
C TYR A 10 -4.56 -2.72 -4.58
N ILE A 11 -4.59 -1.51 -5.13
CA ILE A 11 -4.87 -0.27 -4.39
C ILE A 11 -6.03 0.44 -5.08
N LEU A 12 -7.07 0.77 -4.32
CA LEU A 12 -8.23 1.50 -4.81
C LEU A 12 -8.43 2.77 -4.01
N GLN A 13 -8.74 3.88 -4.69
CA GLN A 13 -9.18 5.10 -4.04
C GLN A 13 -10.71 5.26 -4.19
N CYS A 14 -11.41 5.46 -3.09
CA CYS A 14 -12.81 5.84 -3.11
C CYS A 14 -12.96 7.29 -3.60
N THR A 15 -13.69 7.50 -4.68
CA THR A 15 -13.92 8.84 -5.25
C THR A 15 -14.83 9.73 -4.38
N TYR A 16 -15.61 9.14 -3.48
CA TYR A 16 -16.55 9.88 -2.62
C TYR A 16 -15.92 10.39 -1.32
N CYS A 17 -15.10 9.56 -0.66
CA CYS A 17 -14.53 9.88 0.65
C CYS A 17 -12.98 9.89 0.67
N ALA A 18 -12.35 9.71 -0.50
CA ALA A 18 -10.90 9.70 -0.70
C ALA A 18 -10.13 8.65 0.12
N THR A 19 -10.81 7.65 0.69
CA THR A 19 -10.15 6.55 1.40
C THR A 19 -9.46 5.60 0.43
N TYR A 20 -8.36 5.01 0.88
CA TYR A 20 -7.57 4.07 0.12
C TYR A 20 -7.78 2.67 0.67
N HIS A 21 -8.09 1.71 -0.20
CA HIS A 21 -8.18 0.29 0.12
C HIS A 21 -7.00 -0.43 -0.52
N ILE A 22 -6.17 -1.05 0.31
CA ILE A 22 -5.02 -1.85 -0.13
C ILE A 22 -5.33 -3.32 0.14
N ARG A 23 -5.16 -4.16 -0.87
CA ARG A 23 -5.20 -5.62 -0.75
C ARG A 23 -3.83 -6.18 -1.13
N LEU A 24 -3.32 -7.10 -0.31
CA LEU A 24 -2.09 -7.85 -0.56
C LEU A 24 -2.24 -9.27 0.00
N GLY A 25 -2.57 -10.23 -0.87
CA GLY A 25 -2.86 -11.61 -0.46
C GLY A 25 -4.05 -11.66 0.49
N ASN A 26 -3.81 -12.11 1.72
CA ASN A 26 -4.82 -12.15 2.79
C ASN A 26 -4.97 -10.83 3.56
N ILE A 27 -4.05 -9.88 3.39
CA ILE A 27 -4.04 -8.59 4.09
C ILE A 27 -4.94 -7.60 3.37
N SER A 28 -5.75 -6.87 4.13
CA SER A 28 -6.63 -5.80 3.65
C SER A 28 -6.55 -4.61 4.60
N LEU A 29 -6.22 -3.44 4.08
CA LEU A 29 -6.02 -2.23 4.86
C LEU A 29 -6.81 -1.08 4.27
N ILE A 30 -7.41 -0.26 5.14
CA ILE A 30 -8.15 0.93 4.72
C ILE A 30 -7.52 2.15 5.38
N PHE A 31 -7.15 3.13 4.57
CA PHE A 31 -6.48 4.35 5.03
C PHE A 31 -7.27 5.60 4.64
N LYS A 32 -7.27 6.59 5.53
CA LYS A 32 -7.55 7.98 5.14
C LYS A 32 -6.36 8.55 4.35
N PRO A 33 -6.55 9.58 3.52
CA PRO A 33 -5.47 10.14 2.68
C PRO A 33 -4.17 10.45 3.42
N VAL A 34 -4.26 11.08 4.60
CA VAL A 34 -3.08 11.45 5.41
C VAL A 34 -2.35 10.20 5.91
N ALA A 35 -3.11 9.22 6.43
CA ALA A 35 -2.55 7.97 6.92
C ALA A 35 -1.93 7.14 5.79
N TYR A 36 -2.54 7.14 4.60
CA TYR A 36 -2.00 6.48 3.41
C TYR A 36 -0.65 7.09 3.00
N LYS A 37 -0.54 8.42 3.00
CA LYS A 37 0.72 9.11 2.69
C LYS A 37 1.82 8.78 3.69
N LEU A 38 1.48 8.73 4.99
CA LEU A 38 2.42 8.34 6.04
C LEU A 38 2.83 6.87 5.90
N PHE A 39 1.87 5.97 5.70
CA PHE A 39 2.11 4.54 5.48
C PHE A 39 3.07 4.30 4.31
N ARG A 40 2.83 4.96 3.16
CA ARG A 40 3.72 4.90 2.00
C ARG A 40 5.14 5.32 2.33
N LYS A 41 5.30 6.45 3.02
CA LYS A 41 6.61 6.94 3.43
C LYS A 41 7.30 5.93 4.36
N THR A 42 6.58 5.40 5.34
CA THR A 42 7.11 4.40 6.28
C THR A 42 7.59 3.14 5.56
N VAL A 43 6.81 2.61 4.61
CA VAL A 43 7.20 1.43 3.82
C VAL A 43 8.44 1.72 2.97
N SER A 44 8.51 2.90 2.35
CA SER A 44 9.69 3.31 1.57
C SER A 44 10.93 3.47 2.45
N ASP A 45 10.79 4.09 3.62
CA ASP A 45 11.90 4.30 4.56
C ASP A 45 12.43 2.95 5.07
N MET A 46 11.54 2.00 5.37
CA MET A 46 11.90 0.62 5.78
C MET A 46 12.66 -0.12 4.67
N PHE A 47 12.24 0.04 3.41
CA PHE A 47 12.90 -0.58 2.26
C PHE A 47 14.30 -0.02 2.02
N ILE A 48 14.52 1.28 2.24
CA ILE A 48 15.83 1.94 2.08
C ILE A 48 16.79 1.59 3.23
N SER A 49 16.27 1.40 4.45
CA SER A 49 17.11 1.20 5.64
C SER A 49 17.69 -0.21 5.80
N GLU A 50 17.11 -1.22 5.15
CA GLU A 50 17.53 -2.60 5.34
C GLU A 50 18.32 -3.16 4.15
N ASN A 51 19.60 -3.44 4.35
CA ASN A 51 20.29 -4.52 3.64
C ASN A 51 19.59 -5.82 4.05
N MET A 52 18.54 -6.21 3.32
CA MET A 52 17.59 -7.25 3.69
C MET A 52 18.28 -8.55 4.14
N GLU A 53 18.43 -8.75 5.46
CA GLU A 53 18.72 -10.08 6.00
C GLU A 53 17.43 -10.90 5.85
N GLU A 54 17.45 -11.88 4.95
CA GLU A 54 16.27 -12.62 4.40
C GLU A 54 15.36 -13.32 5.43
N GLN A 55 15.63 -13.23 6.73
CA GLN A 55 15.02 -14.10 7.74
C GLN A 55 14.19 -13.40 8.82
N VAL A 56 14.17 -12.07 8.90
CA VAL A 56 13.39 -11.36 9.93
C VAL A 56 12.10 -10.78 9.33
N PRO A 57 10.92 -11.09 9.89
CA PRO A 57 9.67 -10.47 9.45
C PRO A 57 9.63 -9.00 9.83
N PHE A 58 9.23 -8.16 8.86
CA PHE A 58 9.10 -6.73 9.04
C PHE A 58 7.79 -6.39 9.75
N ILE A 59 7.86 -5.52 10.74
CA ILE A 59 6.68 -5.00 11.43
C ILE A 59 6.28 -3.69 10.78
N VAL A 60 5.29 -3.75 9.89
CA VAL A 60 4.71 -2.57 9.25
C VAL A 60 3.51 -2.08 10.07
N PRO A 61 3.47 -0.80 10.47
CA PRO A 61 2.31 -0.27 11.18
C PRO A 61 1.07 -0.32 10.28
N SER A 62 -0.01 -0.94 10.77
CA SER A 62 -1.28 -1.00 10.04
C SER A 62 -2.07 0.30 10.13
N PHE A 63 -1.67 1.22 11.03
CA PHE A 63 -2.40 2.42 11.45
C PHE A 63 -3.87 2.18 11.84
N THR A 64 -4.20 0.93 12.21
CA THR A 64 -5.39 0.56 12.98
C THR A 64 -4.98 0.25 14.41
N GLU A 65 -5.76 0.70 15.39
CA GLU A 65 -5.43 0.52 16.81
C GLU A 65 -5.19 -0.96 17.14
N GLY A 66 -4.02 -1.26 17.70
CA GLY A 66 -3.69 -2.61 18.19
C GLY A 66 -3.25 -3.63 17.14
N ALA A 67 -3.12 -3.27 15.86
CA ALA A 67 -2.67 -4.20 14.82
C ALA A 67 -1.34 -3.77 14.18
N ALA A 68 -0.40 -4.69 14.09
CA ALA A 68 0.83 -4.54 13.33
C ALA A 68 0.89 -5.65 12.26
N LEU A 69 1.32 -5.30 11.06
CA LEU A 69 1.47 -6.24 9.97
C LEU A 69 2.85 -6.86 10.06
N MET A 70 2.89 -8.17 10.20
CA MET A 70 4.13 -8.92 10.04
C MET A 70 4.22 -9.35 8.58
N LEU A 71 5.16 -8.76 7.84
CA LEU A 71 5.38 -9.08 6.44
C LEU A 71 6.70 -9.84 6.31
N ALA A 72 6.67 -10.95 5.57
CA ALA A 72 7.91 -11.55 5.10
C ALA A 72 8.64 -10.55 4.16
N PRO A 73 9.97 -10.64 4.03
CA PRO A 73 10.76 -9.77 3.14
C PRO A 73 10.16 -9.63 1.72
N GLN A 74 9.75 -10.75 1.12
CA GLN A 74 9.11 -10.75 -0.20
C GLN A 74 7.78 -9.99 -0.21
N GLN A 75 6.99 -10.08 0.85
CA GLN A 75 5.72 -9.35 0.96
C GLN A 75 5.93 -7.85 1.15
N LEU A 76 7.02 -7.44 1.81
CA LEU A 76 7.40 -6.03 1.88
C LEU A 76 7.82 -5.50 0.51
N HIS A 77 8.61 -6.27 -0.25
CA HIS A 77 8.99 -5.91 -1.61
C HIS A 77 7.75 -5.79 -2.53
N ASP A 78 6.85 -6.77 -2.48
CA ASP A 78 5.60 -6.73 -3.24
C ASP A 78 4.72 -5.53 -2.85
N LEU A 79 4.68 -5.19 -1.55
CA LEU A 79 3.95 -4.02 -1.06
C LEU A 79 4.57 -2.72 -1.55
N GLN A 80 5.89 -2.58 -1.48
CA GLN A 80 6.60 -1.39 -1.95
C GLN A 80 6.35 -1.17 -3.44
N ARG A 81 6.47 -2.21 -4.26
CA ARG A 81 6.21 -2.12 -5.70
C ARG A 81 4.77 -1.70 -6.00
N LEU A 82 3.81 -2.30 -5.31
CA LEU A 82 2.39 -1.96 -5.45
C LEU A 82 2.11 -0.49 -5.11
N LEU A 83 2.78 0.06 -4.08
CA LEU A 83 2.63 1.45 -3.68
C LEU A 83 3.26 2.44 -4.68
N GLU A 84 4.35 2.07 -5.35
CA GLU A 84 4.99 2.87 -6.40
C GLU A 84 4.19 2.88 -7.71
N GLU A 85 3.72 1.71 -8.13
CA GLU A 85 2.86 1.57 -9.32
C GLU A 85 1.58 2.40 -9.16
N ALA A 86 0.91 2.29 -8.01
CA ALA A 86 -0.33 3.03 -7.74
C ALA A 86 -0.11 4.55 -7.70
N ASP A 87 1.05 5.04 -7.22
CA ASP A 87 1.36 6.47 -7.25
C ASP A 87 1.50 6.99 -8.67
N THR A 88 2.19 6.24 -9.52
CA THR A 88 2.41 6.59 -10.93
C THR A 88 1.08 6.63 -11.70
N GLU A 89 0.21 5.64 -11.48
CA GLU A 89 -1.12 5.60 -12.12
C GLU A 89 -2.03 6.73 -11.62
N MET A 90 -2.09 6.98 -10.32
CA MET A 90 -2.93 8.06 -9.77
C MET A 90 -2.44 9.43 -10.19
N GLN A 91 -1.12 9.65 -10.27
CA GLN A 91 -0.55 10.88 -10.82
C GLN A 91 -0.91 11.05 -12.29
N THR A 92 -0.87 9.98 -13.07
CA THR A 92 -1.26 9.99 -14.49
C THR A 92 -2.73 10.35 -14.67
N ILE A 93 -3.63 9.73 -13.89
CA ILE A 93 -5.07 10.06 -13.91
C ILE A 93 -5.30 11.52 -13.52
N HIS A 94 -4.59 12.02 -12.50
CA HIS A 94 -4.69 13.42 -12.10
C HIS A 94 -4.24 14.36 -13.22
N LEU A 95 -3.12 14.07 -13.89
CA LEU A 95 -2.64 14.85 -15.05
C LEU A 95 -3.62 14.82 -16.22
N LEU A 96 -4.21 13.66 -16.52
CA LEU A 96 -5.22 13.52 -17.57
C LEU A 96 -6.51 14.30 -17.26
N SER A 97 -6.87 14.46 -15.98
CA SER A 97 -8.04 15.24 -15.57
C SER A 97 -7.87 16.76 -15.69
N LEU A 98 -6.66 17.24 -16.00
CA LEU A 98 -6.36 18.66 -16.20
C LEU A 98 -6.53 19.13 -17.66
N PHE A 99 -6.83 18.22 -18.58
CA PHE A 99 -7.08 18.47 -20.00
C PHE A 99 -8.53 18.14 -20.39
#